data_AF-A0A6B3BEH4-F1
#
_entry.id   AF-A0A6B3BEH4-F1
#
_cell.length_a   1.000
_cell.length_b   1.000
_cell.length_c   1.000
_cell.angle_alpha   90.00
_cell.angle_beta   90.00
_cell.angle_gamma   90.00
#
_symmetry.space_group_name_H-M   'P 1'
#
loop_
_entity.id
_entity.type
_entity.pdbx_description
1 polymer ?
#
loop_
_entity_poly.entity_id
_entity_poly.type
_entity_poly.pdbx_seq_one_letter_code
_entity_poly.pdbx_strand_id
1 'polypeptide(L)'
;MTDYSIQGDANSDQLEILSGPGGYSSAWLAVGPKLVVPVPAGSHVDDALVQRITDGCRTDGADAVLVMAIGSEPASRTWRLIAPDIAASELAGVGPPLLLASSDRQGAIFFPRPGYVLVAGTAAFLAGAVPEGIDGGRARFGRYVRAAAKRWPELKDISQSFPPRHIAWARAREIPAGTGAARQVSLIHAFTVGSISGADFARSWLDARRTSQDNGERLRDPLLTAFDQIFSLLEDYSIDPALKDPDDLSDEELMDAVRRTMEHTDEFW
;
A
#
# COMPACT_ATOMS: atom_id res chain seq x y z
N MET A 1 45.71 3.78 17.90
CA MET A 1 44.39 3.68 18.55
C MET A 1 43.79 5.06 18.42
N THR A 2 43.09 5.28 17.32
CA THR A 2 42.75 6.61 16.81
C THR A 2 41.25 6.74 16.94
N ASP A 3 40.82 7.51 17.94
CA ASP A 3 39.42 7.88 18.16
C ASP A 3 38.95 8.74 16.99
N TYR A 4 38.09 8.17 16.15
CA TYR A 4 37.31 8.93 15.18
C TYR A 4 36.07 9.47 15.89
N SER A 5 36.20 10.65 16.51
CA SER A 5 35.05 11.49 16.83
C SER A 5 34.51 12.07 15.52
N ILE A 6 33.40 11.51 15.04
CA ILE A 6 32.59 12.18 14.02
C ILE A 6 31.75 13.24 14.73
N GLN A 7 32.34 14.43 14.91
CA GLN A 7 31.58 15.66 15.00
C GLN A 7 31.20 16.06 13.56
N GLY A 8 30.10 15.50 13.08
CA GLY A 8 29.44 15.93 11.86
C GLY A 8 28.52 17.12 12.14
N ASP A 9 28.60 18.12 11.28
CA ASP A 9 27.91 19.41 11.34
C ASP A 9 26.46 19.38 11.84
N ALA A 10 26.23 20.11 12.93
CA ALA A 10 24.90 20.43 13.43
C ALA A 10 24.31 21.62 12.67
N ASN A 11 23.89 21.46 11.40
CA ASN A 11 22.93 22.42 10.81
C ASN A 11 22.22 22.04 9.48
N SER A 12 22.24 20.79 9.00
CA SER A 12 21.38 20.38 7.88
C SER A 12 20.73 19.02 8.14
N ASP A 13 19.41 18.92 7.92
CA ASP A 13 18.63 17.69 7.73
C ASP A 13 18.14 16.85 8.94
N GLN A 14 17.83 17.49 10.07
CA GLN A 14 16.86 16.91 11.01
C GLN A 14 15.44 17.38 10.71
N LEU A 15 14.88 16.95 9.57
CA LEU A 15 13.44 17.03 9.37
C LEU A 15 12.76 16.18 10.45
N GLU A 16 12.17 16.85 11.44
CA GLU A 16 11.43 16.21 12.51
C GLU A 16 10.23 15.49 11.91
N ILE A 17 10.16 14.16 12.05
CA ILE A 17 9.09 13.35 11.47
C ILE A 17 7.74 13.69 12.13
N LEU A 18 7.76 14.03 13.42
CA LEU A 18 6.58 14.44 14.18
C LEU A 18 6.61 15.93 14.46
N SER A 19 5.44 16.58 14.49
CA SER A 19 5.30 17.98 14.93
C SER A 19 5.00 18.09 16.44
N GLY A 20 4.87 16.95 17.12
CA GLY A 20 4.47 16.82 18.51
C GLY A 20 3.94 15.41 18.81
N PRO A 21 3.32 15.18 19.98
CA PRO A 21 2.74 13.87 20.34
C PRO A 21 1.49 13.50 19.49
N GLY A 22 0.98 14.43 18.67
CA GLY A 22 -0.30 14.30 17.98
C GLY A 22 -0.24 13.85 16.51
N GLY A 23 0.93 13.84 15.86
CA GLY A 23 1.01 13.42 14.46
C GLY A 23 2.26 13.87 13.70
N TYR A 24 2.27 13.53 12.42
CA TYR A 24 3.38 13.84 11.50
C TYR A 24 3.56 15.34 11.28
N SER A 25 4.80 15.74 11.07
CA SER A 25 5.16 17.11 10.67
C SER A 25 4.69 17.37 9.25
N SER A 26 4.02 18.50 9.02
CA SER A 26 3.63 18.94 7.68
C SER A 26 4.83 19.18 6.77
N ALA A 27 5.94 19.68 7.33
CA ALA A 27 7.20 19.85 6.61
C ALA A 27 7.76 18.51 6.14
N TRP A 28 7.71 17.47 6.98
CA TRP A 28 8.15 16.12 6.60
C TRP A 28 7.24 15.48 5.55
N LEU A 29 5.92 15.65 5.66
CA LEU A 29 4.97 15.14 4.67
C LEU A 29 5.12 15.79 3.29
N ALA A 30 5.58 17.05 3.24
CA ALA A 30 5.77 17.78 1.99
C ALA A 30 7.01 17.33 1.18
N VAL A 31 7.99 16.69 1.83
CA VAL A 31 9.19 16.17 1.15
C VAL A 31 8.83 14.86 0.46
N GLY A 32 8.85 14.81 -0.88
CA GLY A 32 8.53 13.59 -1.65
C GLY A 32 7.10 13.12 -1.36
N PRO A 33 6.08 13.66 -2.06
CA PRO A 33 4.68 13.77 -1.60
C PRO A 33 4.20 12.55 -0.79
N LYS A 34 4.28 12.66 0.55
CA LYS A 34 3.96 11.55 1.44
C LYS A 34 2.47 11.50 1.72
N LEU A 35 1.95 10.29 1.86
CA LEU A 35 0.56 10.05 2.19
C LEU A 35 0.44 9.31 3.51
N VAL A 36 -0.68 9.50 4.20
CA VAL A 36 -0.95 8.87 5.49
C VAL A 36 -2.12 7.88 5.35
N VAL A 37 -1.94 6.69 5.90
CA VAL A 37 -2.90 5.59 5.92
C VAL A 37 -3.05 5.10 7.37
N PRO A 38 -4.23 5.24 8.00
CA PRO A 38 -4.47 4.60 9.28
C PRO A 38 -4.64 3.09 9.09
N VAL A 39 -4.04 2.31 9.98
CA VAL A 39 -4.10 0.84 9.97
C VAL A 39 -4.54 0.34 11.34
N PRO A 40 -5.43 -0.68 11.40
CA PRO A 40 -5.81 -1.31 12.67
C PRO A 40 -4.60 -1.83 13.43
N ALA A 41 -4.56 -1.60 14.74
CA ALA A 41 -3.51 -2.13 15.60
C ALA A 41 -4.06 -2.56 16.96
N GLY A 42 -3.35 -3.43 17.65
CA GLY A 42 -3.68 -3.84 19.01
C GLY A 42 -3.26 -2.80 20.05
N SER A 43 -2.94 -3.27 21.26
CA SER A 43 -2.34 -2.44 22.32
C SER A 43 -0.82 -2.43 22.29
N HIS A 44 -0.20 -3.31 21.52
CA HIS A 44 1.25 -3.48 21.42
C HIS A 44 1.63 -3.77 19.96
N VAL A 45 2.90 -3.61 19.64
CA VAL A 45 3.47 -4.01 18.36
C VAL A 45 3.34 -5.52 18.20
N ASP A 46 2.76 -5.93 17.08
CA ASP A 46 2.60 -7.32 16.64
C ASP A 46 3.40 -7.60 15.37
N ASP A 47 3.45 -8.87 14.95
CA ASP A 47 4.18 -9.30 13.76
C ASP A 47 3.72 -8.58 12.51
N ALA A 48 2.41 -8.28 12.40
CA ALA A 48 1.86 -7.56 11.26
C ALA A 48 2.41 -6.14 11.16
N LEU A 49 2.58 -5.45 12.28
CA LEU A 49 3.16 -4.10 12.31
C LEU A 49 4.65 -4.10 11.99
N VAL A 50 5.39 -5.08 12.50
CA VAL A 50 6.82 -5.27 12.16
C VAL A 50 6.98 -5.55 10.68
N GLN A 51 6.17 -6.45 10.13
CA GLN A 51 6.21 -6.81 8.72
C GLN A 51 6.00 -5.57 7.84
N ARG A 52 5.05 -4.70 8.18
CA ARG A 52 4.78 -3.46 7.43
C ARG A 52 5.97 -2.51 7.37
N ILE A 53 6.66 -2.27 8.49
CA ILE A 53 7.84 -1.37 8.47
C ILE A 53 8.99 -2.01 7.68
N THR A 54 9.21 -3.32 7.86
CA THR A 54 10.27 -4.05 7.16
C THR A 54 10.03 -4.11 5.66
N ASP A 55 8.80 -4.38 5.21
CA ASP A 55 8.45 -4.40 3.80
C ASP A 55 8.50 -3.00 3.18
N GLY A 56 8.05 -1.98 3.89
CA GLY A 56 8.20 -0.58 3.47
C GLY A 56 9.67 -0.20 3.26
N CYS A 57 10.54 -0.52 4.22
CA CYS A 57 11.98 -0.29 4.09
C CYS A 57 12.58 -1.04 2.89
N ARG A 58 12.23 -2.32 2.70
CA ARG A 58 12.75 -3.14 1.60
C ARG A 58 12.36 -2.58 0.24
N THR A 59 11.11 -2.16 0.06
CA THR A 59 10.62 -1.62 -1.22
C THR A 59 11.26 -0.26 -1.55
N ASP A 60 11.54 0.55 -0.54
CA ASP A 60 12.12 1.89 -0.70
C ASP A 60 13.66 1.90 -0.72
N GLY A 61 14.29 0.77 -0.39
CA GLY A 61 15.75 0.62 -0.37
C GLY A 61 16.43 1.07 0.92
N ALA A 62 15.69 1.18 2.02
CA ALA A 62 16.22 1.53 3.33
C ALA A 62 16.79 0.30 4.05
N ASP A 63 18.04 0.41 4.51
CA ASP A 63 18.78 -0.71 5.11
C ASP A 63 18.51 -0.92 6.61
N ALA A 64 17.77 -0.03 7.26
CA ALA A 64 17.50 -0.11 8.69
C ALA A 64 16.20 0.56 9.11
N VAL A 65 15.71 0.17 10.28
CA VAL A 65 14.57 0.78 10.96
C VAL A 65 15.08 1.62 12.12
N LEU A 66 14.70 2.89 12.13
CA LEU A 66 14.87 3.81 13.24
C LEU A 66 13.69 3.68 14.20
N VAL A 67 13.97 3.48 15.48
CA VAL A 67 12.96 3.28 16.53
C VAL A 67 13.09 4.38 17.57
N MET A 68 11.97 5.03 17.88
CA MET A 68 11.88 6.05 18.91
C MET A 68 10.67 5.78 19.82
N ALA A 69 10.95 5.43 21.07
CA ALA A 69 9.94 5.50 22.12
C ALA A 69 9.66 6.98 22.42
N ILE A 70 8.38 7.37 22.39
CA ILE A 70 8.00 8.76 22.61
C ILE A 70 7.74 8.94 24.10
N GLY A 71 8.73 9.45 24.82
CA GLY A 71 8.54 9.84 26.22
C GLY A 71 7.64 11.07 26.36
N SER A 72 7.19 11.31 27.59
CA SER A 72 6.46 12.54 27.95
C SER A 72 7.29 13.80 27.76
N GLU A 73 8.63 13.68 27.76
CA GLU A 73 9.56 14.78 27.56
C GLU A 73 10.22 14.72 26.17
N PRO A 74 10.16 15.79 25.36
CA PRO A 74 10.79 15.83 24.04
C PRO A 74 12.31 15.58 24.05
N ALA A 75 12.97 15.93 25.16
CA ALA A 75 14.42 15.77 25.34
C ALA A 75 14.87 14.31 25.54
N SER A 76 13.95 13.38 25.82
CA SER A 76 14.27 11.95 26.02
C SER A 76 14.09 11.10 24.76
N ARG A 77 13.92 11.74 23.59
CA ARG A 77 13.69 11.08 22.30
C ARG A 77 15.01 10.54 21.73
N THR A 78 15.37 9.32 22.13
CA THR A 78 16.56 8.63 21.60
C THR A 78 16.16 7.68 20.47
N TRP A 79 16.77 7.87 19.30
CA TRP A 79 16.68 6.92 18.20
C TRP A 79 17.54 5.69 18.47
N ARG A 80 16.97 4.51 18.23
CA ARG A 80 17.70 3.25 18.15
C ARG A 80 17.65 2.74 16.72
N LEU A 81 18.79 2.37 16.18
CA LEU A 81 18.86 1.73 14.87
C LEU A 81 18.68 0.22 15.08
N ILE A 82 17.75 -0.37 14.35
CA ILE A 82 17.48 -1.81 14.37
C ILE A 82 17.57 -2.31 12.94
N ALA A 83 18.33 -3.38 12.73
CA ALA A 83 18.39 -4.04 11.43
C ALA A 83 17.04 -4.74 11.14
N PRO A 84 16.55 -4.75 9.88
CA PRO A 84 15.21 -5.24 9.58
C PRO A 84 14.98 -6.73 9.92
N ASP A 85 16.04 -7.52 9.93
CA ASP A 85 16.04 -8.96 10.24
C ASP A 85 15.81 -9.28 11.72
N ILE A 86 16.21 -8.37 12.63
CA ILE A 86 16.01 -8.51 14.08
C ILE A 86 14.84 -7.66 14.62
N ALA A 87 14.16 -6.90 13.76
CA ALA A 87 13.10 -5.99 14.15
C ALA A 87 11.94 -6.70 14.89
N ALA A 88 11.61 -7.93 14.51
CA ALA A 88 10.56 -8.72 15.15
C ALA A 88 10.87 -9.00 16.63
N SER A 89 12.07 -9.47 16.94
CA SER A 89 12.46 -9.80 18.31
C SER A 89 12.60 -8.57 19.20
N GLU A 90 13.08 -7.45 18.64
CA GLU A 90 13.33 -6.22 19.41
C GLU A 90 12.07 -5.39 19.67
N LEU A 91 11.06 -5.50 18.81
CA LEU A 91 9.84 -4.69 18.89
C LEU A 91 8.63 -5.43 19.48
N ALA A 92 8.67 -6.76 19.56
CA ALA A 92 7.55 -7.55 20.05
C ALA A 92 7.09 -7.09 21.44
N GLY A 93 5.80 -6.79 21.57
CA GLY A 93 5.19 -6.40 22.85
C GLY A 93 5.43 -4.94 23.27
N VAL A 94 6.15 -4.13 22.49
CA VAL A 94 6.30 -2.69 22.78
C VAL A 94 4.95 -1.98 22.63
N GLY A 95 4.57 -1.18 23.63
CA GLY A 95 3.33 -0.40 23.62
C GLY A 95 3.52 1.02 23.06
N PRO A 96 2.43 1.72 22.71
CA PRO A 96 2.46 3.14 22.33
C PRO A 96 2.73 4.06 23.54
N PRO A 97 3.22 5.30 23.32
CA PRO A 97 3.50 5.90 22.00
C PRO A 97 4.88 5.52 21.45
N LEU A 98 4.90 5.10 20.18
CA LEU A 98 6.10 4.61 19.49
C LEU A 98 6.16 5.16 18.06
N LEU A 99 7.35 5.50 17.59
CA LEU A 99 7.62 5.83 16.19
C LEU A 99 8.65 4.87 15.62
N LEU A 100 8.32 4.28 14.48
CA LEU A 100 9.22 3.52 13.63
C LEU A 100 9.41 4.32 12.34
N ALA A 101 10.63 4.43 11.82
CA ALA A 101 10.91 5.13 10.57
C ALA A 101 11.94 4.37 9.75
N SER A 102 11.90 4.50 8.43
CA SER A 102 13.00 4.06 7.59
C SER A 102 14.24 4.92 7.85
N SER A 103 15.44 4.36 7.69
CA SER A 103 16.71 5.07 7.93
C SER A 103 16.90 6.31 7.06
N ASP A 104 16.36 6.29 5.84
CA ASP A 104 16.30 7.42 4.91
C ASP A 104 15.13 8.40 5.15
N ARG A 105 14.27 8.09 6.14
CA ARG A 105 13.08 8.85 6.55
C ARG A 105 12.06 9.09 5.45
N GLN A 106 12.04 8.25 4.42
CA GLN A 106 11.00 8.28 3.39
C GLN A 106 9.69 7.62 3.83
N GLY A 107 9.72 6.82 4.90
CA GLY A 107 8.53 6.26 5.52
C GLY A 107 8.61 6.18 7.03
N ALA A 108 7.44 6.13 7.67
CA ALA A 108 7.29 6.00 9.10
C ALA A 108 5.96 5.34 9.48
N ILE A 109 5.96 4.70 10.65
CA ILE A 109 4.80 4.17 11.33
C ILE A 109 4.75 4.81 12.72
N PHE A 110 3.72 5.60 12.95
CA PHE A 110 3.46 6.23 14.24
C PHE A 110 2.36 5.46 14.95
N PHE A 111 2.66 4.94 16.12
CA PHE A 111 1.75 4.25 17.01
C PHE A 111 1.42 5.16 18.19
N PRO A 112 0.41 6.06 18.08
CA PRO A 112 0.12 7.05 19.12
C PRO A 112 -0.51 6.46 20.37
N ARG A 113 -1.37 5.46 20.21
CA ARG A 113 -2.21 4.86 21.27
C ARG A 113 -2.81 3.54 20.77
N PRO A 114 -3.34 2.68 21.67
CA PRO A 114 -3.97 1.41 21.27
C PRO A 114 -5.07 1.59 20.23
N GLY A 115 -5.26 0.58 19.37
CA GLY A 115 -6.33 0.52 18.37
C GLY A 115 -5.90 0.92 16.96
N TYR A 116 -4.84 1.70 16.77
CA TYR A 116 -4.39 2.06 15.43
C TYR A 116 -2.95 2.53 15.38
N VAL A 117 -2.38 2.45 14.17
CA VAL A 117 -1.18 3.18 13.78
C VAL A 117 -1.48 4.08 12.59
N LEU A 118 -0.64 5.08 12.39
CA LEU A 118 -0.61 5.90 11.18
C LEU A 118 0.63 5.52 10.39
N VAL A 119 0.47 4.89 9.24
CA VAL A 119 1.56 4.62 8.30
C VAL A 119 1.66 5.82 7.36
N ALA A 120 2.85 6.41 7.23
CA ALA A 120 3.09 7.50 6.31
C ALA A 120 4.36 7.28 5.50
N GLY A 121 4.36 7.68 4.23
CA GLY A 121 5.57 7.59 3.42
C GLY A 121 5.36 7.98 1.98
N THR A 122 6.44 7.86 1.21
CA THR A 122 6.44 7.97 -0.26
C THR A 122 5.60 6.86 -0.90
N ALA A 123 5.31 6.97 -2.19
CA ALA A 123 4.61 5.92 -2.93
C ALA A 123 5.36 4.57 -2.86
N ALA A 124 6.68 4.59 -3.00
CA ALA A 124 7.52 3.38 -2.93
C ALA A 124 7.46 2.72 -1.54
N PHE A 125 7.66 3.48 -0.45
CA PHE A 125 7.50 2.94 0.90
C PHE A 125 6.10 2.37 1.15
N LEU A 126 5.04 3.09 0.75
CA LEU A 126 3.67 2.66 0.98
C LEU A 126 3.27 1.43 0.17
N ALA A 127 3.87 1.21 -1.01
CA ALA A 127 3.64 -0.02 -1.79
C ALA A 127 4.06 -1.28 -1.03
N GLY A 128 5.12 -1.21 -0.21
CA GLY A 128 5.52 -2.28 0.70
C GLY A 128 4.71 -2.30 2.01
N ALA A 129 4.60 -1.15 2.68
CA ALA A 129 4.01 -1.07 4.02
C ALA A 129 2.47 -1.17 4.06
N VAL A 130 1.80 -0.91 2.94
CA VAL A 130 0.33 -0.95 2.78
C VAL A 130 0.00 -1.73 1.51
N PRO A 131 0.13 -3.07 1.54
CA PRO A 131 -0.11 -3.91 0.36
C PRO A 131 -1.54 -3.81 -0.17
N GLU A 132 -2.50 -3.40 0.66
CA GLU A 132 -3.87 -3.13 0.23
C GLU A 132 -4.06 -1.79 -0.52
N GLY A 133 -2.99 -1.00 -0.67
CA GLY A 133 -3.00 0.35 -1.23
C GLY A 133 -3.59 1.40 -0.28
N ILE A 134 -3.37 2.68 -0.58
CA ILE A 134 -3.74 3.81 0.30
C ILE A 134 -5.24 3.84 0.60
N ASP A 135 -6.09 3.81 -0.44
CA ASP A 135 -7.54 3.88 -0.25
C ASP A 135 -8.11 2.55 0.25
N GLY A 136 -7.51 1.43 -0.12
CA GLY A 136 -7.87 0.12 0.42
C GLY A 136 -7.64 0.05 1.93
N GLY A 137 -6.48 0.54 2.39
CA GLY A 137 -6.12 0.67 3.79
C GLY A 137 -7.08 1.58 4.56
N ARG A 138 -7.36 2.78 4.03
CA ARG A 138 -8.33 3.71 4.62
C ARG A 138 -9.74 3.13 4.73
N ALA A 139 -10.19 2.41 3.71
CA ALA A 139 -11.52 1.78 3.72
C ALA A 139 -11.59 0.61 4.69
N ARG A 140 -10.53 -0.21 4.76
CA ARG A 140 -10.40 -1.31 5.73
C ARG A 140 -10.40 -0.76 7.15
N PHE A 141 -9.68 0.32 7.40
CA PHE A 141 -9.69 1.02 8.69
C PHE A 141 -11.10 1.50 9.03
N GLY A 142 -11.82 2.14 8.11
CA GLY A 142 -13.21 2.55 8.33
C GLY A 142 -14.16 1.39 8.69
N ARG A 143 -13.98 0.20 8.09
CA ARG A 143 -14.72 -1.02 8.49
C ARG A 143 -14.36 -1.46 9.90
N TYR A 144 -13.07 -1.49 10.21
CA TYR A 144 -12.57 -1.85 11.54
C TYR A 144 -13.09 -0.91 12.62
N VAL A 145 -13.09 0.40 12.39
CA VAL A 145 -13.63 1.40 13.33
C VAL A 145 -15.09 1.13 13.66
N ARG A 146 -15.91 0.74 12.67
CA ARG A 146 -17.30 0.35 12.93
C ARG A 146 -17.41 -0.89 13.81
N ALA A 147 -16.56 -1.90 13.57
CA ALA A 147 -16.54 -3.12 14.38
C ALA A 147 -16.01 -2.86 15.81
N ALA A 148 -15.04 -1.96 15.96
CA ALA A 148 -14.37 -1.64 17.21
C ALA A 148 -15.00 -0.48 17.99
N ALA A 149 -16.12 0.09 17.51
CA ALA A 149 -16.71 1.32 18.04
C ALA A 149 -17.01 1.29 19.55
N LYS A 150 -17.32 0.11 20.10
CA LYS A 150 -17.55 -0.05 21.56
C LYS A 150 -16.25 -0.02 22.37
N ARG A 151 -15.15 -0.53 21.80
CA ARG A 151 -13.86 -0.67 22.48
C ARG A 151 -13.02 0.60 22.36
N TRP A 152 -13.06 1.24 21.19
CA TRP A 152 -12.27 2.43 20.86
C TRP A 152 -13.13 3.46 20.09
N PRO A 153 -14.07 4.15 20.78
CA PRO A 153 -14.97 5.12 20.14
C PRO A 153 -14.23 6.28 19.46
N GLU A 154 -13.06 6.66 19.96
CA GLU A 154 -12.21 7.74 19.46
C GLU A 154 -11.64 7.49 18.05
N LEU A 155 -11.68 6.25 17.55
CA LEU A 155 -11.17 5.94 16.20
C LEU A 155 -12.07 6.49 15.10
N LYS A 156 -13.31 6.86 15.42
CA LYS A 156 -14.24 7.49 14.49
C LYS A 156 -13.65 8.75 13.86
N ASP A 157 -13.07 9.62 14.68
CA ASP A 157 -12.51 10.90 14.24
C ASP A 157 -11.27 10.67 13.35
N ILE A 158 -10.49 9.62 13.66
CA ILE A 158 -9.34 9.21 12.85
C ILE A 158 -9.80 8.72 11.47
N SER A 159 -10.81 7.84 11.42
CA SER A 159 -11.36 7.37 10.14
C SER A 159 -11.92 8.51 9.29
N GLN A 160 -12.52 9.52 9.91
CA GLN A 160 -13.07 10.69 9.22
C GLN A 160 -11.98 11.64 8.69
N SER A 161 -10.82 11.68 9.36
CA SER A 161 -9.67 12.47 8.93
C SER A 161 -8.94 11.88 7.72
N PHE A 162 -9.11 10.57 7.48
CA PHE A 162 -8.46 9.85 6.38
C PHE A 162 -9.47 9.03 5.55
N PRO A 163 -10.45 9.67 4.89
CA PRO A 163 -11.39 8.96 4.05
C PRO A 163 -10.67 8.40 2.79
N PRO A 164 -11.13 7.26 2.24
CA PRO A 164 -10.74 6.85 0.89
C PRO A 164 -11.04 7.97 -0.11
N ARG A 165 -10.12 8.23 -1.05
CA ARG A 165 -10.30 9.23 -2.11
C ARG A 165 -11.27 8.74 -3.17
N HIS A 166 -11.22 7.45 -3.51
CA HIS A 166 -12.05 6.83 -4.52
C HIS A 166 -13.16 5.96 -3.91
N ILE A 167 -14.37 6.12 -4.46
CA ILE A 167 -15.49 5.22 -4.26
C ILE A 167 -15.16 3.91 -4.99
N ALA A 168 -15.45 2.77 -4.37
CA ALA A 168 -15.23 1.48 -5.02
C ALA A 168 -16.30 1.21 -6.08
N TRP A 169 -15.90 1.05 -7.34
CA TRP A 169 -16.78 0.81 -8.48
C TRP A 169 -17.11 -0.67 -8.59
N ALA A 170 -18.40 -1.00 -8.70
CA ALA A 170 -18.85 -2.37 -8.97
C ALA A 170 -19.07 -2.62 -10.46
N ARG A 171 -19.21 -1.56 -11.25
CA ARG A 171 -19.64 -1.64 -12.65
C ARG A 171 -18.70 -0.88 -13.55
N ALA A 172 -18.50 -1.39 -14.76
CA ALA A 172 -17.66 -0.74 -15.77
C ALA A 172 -18.11 0.71 -16.05
N ARG A 173 -19.42 0.94 -16.15
CA ARG A 173 -20.02 2.27 -16.38
C ARG A 173 -19.82 3.28 -15.24
N GLU A 174 -19.48 2.82 -14.04
CA GLU A 174 -19.21 3.70 -12.90
C GLU A 174 -17.77 4.24 -12.92
N ILE A 175 -16.90 3.64 -13.72
CA ILE A 175 -15.48 3.98 -13.78
C ILE A 175 -15.29 5.27 -14.59
N PRO A 176 -14.69 6.32 -14.01
CA PRO A 176 -14.37 7.54 -14.75
C PRO A 176 -13.41 7.28 -15.91
N ALA A 177 -13.64 7.96 -17.04
CA ALA A 177 -12.72 7.95 -18.16
C ALA A 177 -11.33 8.45 -17.75
N GLY A 178 -10.27 7.90 -18.36
CA GLY A 178 -8.88 8.27 -18.09
C GLY A 178 -8.24 7.58 -16.88
N THR A 179 -8.97 6.72 -16.17
CA THR A 179 -8.42 5.87 -15.09
C THR A 179 -7.74 4.62 -15.64
N GLY A 180 -6.86 3.99 -14.84
CA GLY A 180 -6.25 2.71 -15.16
C GLY A 180 -7.29 1.59 -15.27
N ALA A 181 -8.33 1.62 -14.45
CA ALA A 181 -9.47 0.70 -14.50
C ALA A 181 -10.27 0.87 -15.80
N ALA A 182 -10.52 2.11 -16.26
CA ALA A 182 -11.20 2.35 -17.54
C ALA A 182 -10.36 1.84 -18.73
N ARG A 183 -9.04 1.95 -18.64
CA ARG A 183 -8.11 1.38 -19.63
C ARG A 183 -8.16 -0.15 -19.64
N GLN A 184 -8.19 -0.80 -18.48
CA GLN A 184 -8.38 -2.27 -18.38
C GLN A 184 -9.69 -2.71 -19.05
N VAL A 185 -10.81 -2.03 -18.78
CA VAL A 185 -12.11 -2.30 -19.45
C VAL A 185 -12.01 -2.15 -20.97
N SER A 186 -11.39 -1.07 -21.43
CA SER A 186 -11.25 -0.80 -22.87
C SER A 186 -10.40 -1.87 -23.58
N LEU A 187 -9.34 -2.34 -22.92
CA LEU A 187 -8.48 -3.41 -23.43
C LEU A 187 -9.22 -4.75 -23.50
N ILE A 188 -10.05 -5.07 -22.50
CA ILE A 188 -10.89 -6.28 -22.54
C ILE A 188 -11.83 -6.25 -23.75
N HIS A 189 -12.48 -5.10 -23.99
CA HIS A 189 -13.35 -4.95 -25.16
C HIS A 189 -12.54 -5.10 -26.46
N ALA A 190 -11.41 -4.40 -26.59
CA ALA A 190 -10.56 -4.47 -27.76
C ALA A 190 -10.08 -5.91 -28.06
N PHE A 191 -9.70 -6.66 -27.03
CA PHE A 191 -9.24 -8.04 -27.17
C PHE A 191 -10.38 -9.00 -27.54
N THR A 192 -11.53 -8.90 -26.88
CA THR A 192 -12.67 -9.81 -27.12
C THR A 192 -13.34 -9.64 -28.48
N VAL A 193 -13.16 -8.49 -29.15
CA VAL A 193 -13.56 -8.26 -30.54
C VAL A 193 -12.44 -8.53 -31.56
N GLY A 194 -11.28 -9.03 -31.11
CA GLY A 194 -10.15 -9.40 -31.98
C GLY A 194 -9.36 -8.22 -32.55
N SER A 195 -9.45 -7.03 -31.96
CA SER A 195 -8.75 -5.84 -32.46
C SER A 195 -7.30 -5.71 -32.00
N ILE A 196 -6.89 -6.48 -30.99
CA ILE A 196 -5.52 -6.58 -30.47
C ILE A 196 -5.14 -8.05 -30.26
N SER A 197 -3.84 -8.36 -30.32
CA SER A 197 -3.30 -9.72 -30.06
C SER A 197 -3.35 -10.07 -28.56
N GLY A 198 -3.21 -11.36 -28.22
CA GLY A 198 -3.11 -11.79 -26.81
C GLY A 198 -1.91 -11.17 -26.11
N ALA A 199 -0.76 -11.10 -26.79
CA ALA A 199 0.45 -10.50 -26.24
C ALA A 199 0.31 -8.99 -25.98
N ASP A 200 -0.34 -8.25 -26.88
CA ASP A 200 -0.59 -6.82 -26.70
C ASP A 200 -1.62 -6.55 -25.61
N PHE A 201 -2.65 -7.40 -25.53
CA PHE A 201 -3.63 -7.38 -24.44
C PHE A 201 -2.94 -7.61 -23.10
N ALA A 202 -2.18 -8.70 -22.95
CA ALA A 202 -1.50 -9.06 -21.69
C ALA A 202 -0.58 -7.95 -21.19
N ARG A 203 0.32 -7.44 -22.04
CA ARG A 203 1.26 -6.35 -21.67
C ARG A 203 0.50 -5.08 -21.26
N SER A 204 -0.46 -4.65 -22.07
CA SER A 204 -1.17 -3.40 -21.85
C SER A 204 -2.11 -3.48 -20.66
N TRP A 205 -2.72 -4.64 -20.41
CA TRP A 205 -3.65 -4.85 -19.31
C TRP A 205 -2.91 -4.89 -17.98
N LEU A 206 -1.76 -5.56 -17.90
CA LEU A 206 -0.88 -5.54 -16.71
C LEU A 206 -0.34 -4.13 -16.41
N ASP A 207 0.03 -3.37 -17.45
CA ASP A 207 0.42 -1.96 -17.31
C ASP A 207 -0.72 -1.08 -16.77
N ALA A 208 -1.93 -1.26 -17.32
CA ALA A 208 -3.12 -0.55 -16.85
C ALA A 208 -3.53 -0.95 -15.43
N ARG A 209 -3.35 -2.23 -15.04
CA ARG A 209 -3.55 -2.71 -13.67
C ARG A 209 -2.58 -2.06 -12.69
N ARG A 210 -1.28 -1.99 -13.04
CA ARG A 210 -0.27 -1.27 -12.25
C ARG A 210 -0.65 0.20 -12.07
N THR A 211 -0.99 0.88 -13.16
CA THR A 211 -1.45 2.29 -13.11
C THR A 211 -2.67 2.46 -12.19
N SER A 212 -3.64 1.55 -12.27
CA SER A 212 -4.85 1.56 -11.43
C SER A 212 -4.51 1.42 -9.94
N GLN A 213 -3.59 0.49 -9.62
CA GLN A 213 -3.09 0.27 -8.26
C GLN A 213 -2.32 1.49 -7.73
N ASP A 214 -1.43 2.06 -8.54
CA ASP A 214 -0.63 3.25 -8.20
C ASP A 214 -1.52 4.46 -7.92
N ASN A 215 -2.60 4.62 -8.68
CA ASN A 215 -3.61 5.66 -8.49
C ASN A 215 -4.51 5.41 -7.26
N GLY A 216 -4.46 4.22 -6.65
CA GLY A 216 -5.34 3.82 -5.57
C GLY A 216 -6.81 3.70 -6.01
N GLU A 217 -7.04 3.37 -7.27
CA GLU A 217 -8.37 3.11 -7.81
C GLU A 217 -8.96 1.86 -7.17
N ARG A 218 -10.27 1.86 -6.92
CA ARG A 218 -10.92 0.81 -6.14
C ARG A 218 -12.04 0.16 -6.92
N LEU A 219 -11.95 -1.15 -6.99
CA LEU A 219 -13.00 -2.02 -7.47
C LEU A 219 -13.66 -2.73 -6.30
N ARG A 220 -14.91 -3.15 -6.49
CA ARG A 220 -15.62 -4.08 -5.61
C ARG A 220 -16.37 -5.08 -6.49
N ASP A 221 -16.89 -6.11 -5.85
CA ASP A 221 -17.68 -7.12 -6.57
C ASP A 221 -18.90 -6.52 -7.28
N PRO A 222 -19.25 -7.03 -8.47
CA PRO A 222 -18.66 -8.22 -9.14
C PRO A 222 -17.39 -7.93 -9.96
N LEU A 223 -17.13 -6.67 -10.30
CA LEU A 223 -16.03 -6.28 -11.21
C LEU A 223 -14.63 -6.64 -10.69
N LEU A 224 -14.41 -6.56 -9.38
CA LEU A 224 -13.13 -6.97 -8.77
C LEU A 224 -12.82 -8.45 -9.06
N THR A 225 -13.79 -9.33 -8.81
CA THR A 225 -13.66 -10.77 -9.12
C THR A 225 -13.33 -11.02 -10.59
N ALA A 226 -13.98 -10.30 -11.52
CA ALA A 226 -13.70 -10.44 -12.94
C ALA A 226 -12.25 -10.04 -13.30
N PHE A 227 -11.76 -8.94 -12.73
CA PHE A 227 -10.39 -8.49 -12.96
C PHE A 227 -9.36 -9.46 -12.35
N ASP A 228 -9.64 -10.02 -11.18
CA ASP A 228 -8.74 -11.00 -10.56
C ASP A 228 -8.71 -12.32 -11.35
N GLN A 229 -9.84 -12.76 -11.90
CA GLN A 229 -9.88 -13.91 -12.80
C GLN A 229 -9.08 -13.66 -14.08
N ILE A 230 -9.22 -12.49 -14.70
CA ILE A 230 -8.42 -12.12 -15.88
C ILE A 230 -6.94 -12.07 -15.54
N PHE A 231 -6.56 -11.54 -14.37
CA PHE A 231 -5.17 -11.55 -13.93
C PHE A 231 -4.62 -12.98 -13.83
N SER A 232 -5.36 -13.91 -13.22
CA SER A 232 -4.94 -15.32 -13.16
C SER A 232 -4.84 -15.96 -14.55
N LEU A 233 -5.76 -15.67 -15.48
CA LEU A 233 -5.65 -16.15 -16.87
C LEU A 233 -4.38 -15.66 -17.56
N LEU A 234 -3.91 -14.45 -17.22
CA LEU A 234 -2.65 -13.92 -17.76
C LEU A 234 -1.41 -14.56 -17.12
N GLU A 235 -1.52 -15.16 -15.94
CA GLU A 235 -0.44 -15.97 -15.34
C GLU A 235 -0.26 -17.29 -16.11
N ASP A 236 -1.34 -17.84 -16.65
CA ASP A 236 -1.36 -19.05 -17.48
C ASP A 236 -1.13 -18.77 -18.99
N TYR A 237 -0.77 -17.54 -19.37
CA TYR A 237 -0.55 -17.14 -20.76
C TYR A 237 0.89 -16.67 -21.01
N SER A 238 1.57 -17.34 -21.94
CA SER A 238 2.90 -16.94 -22.38
C SER A 238 2.86 -15.78 -23.40
N ILE A 239 3.32 -14.61 -22.96
CA ILE A 239 3.46 -13.40 -23.78
C ILE A 239 4.49 -13.57 -24.90
N ASP A 240 5.51 -14.40 -24.68
CA ASP A 240 6.52 -14.76 -25.68
C ASP A 240 6.23 -16.17 -26.22
N PRO A 241 5.81 -16.30 -27.49
CA PRO A 241 5.56 -17.60 -28.10
C PRO A 241 6.76 -18.55 -28.07
N ALA A 242 8.00 -18.03 -28.00
CA ALA A 242 9.20 -18.85 -27.93
C ALA A 242 9.43 -19.49 -26.55
N LEU A 243 8.77 -18.97 -25.51
CA LEU A 243 8.82 -19.47 -24.13
C LEU A 243 7.54 -20.20 -23.72
N LYS A 244 6.63 -20.41 -24.67
CA LYS A 244 5.33 -21.02 -24.42
C LYS A 244 5.49 -22.48 -23.99
N ASP A 245 4.99 -22.80 -22.80
CA ASP A 245 4.85 -24.17 -22.33
C ASP A 245 3.60 -24.84 -22.94
N PRO A 246 3.58 -26.17 -23.08
CA PRO A 246 2.44 -26.89 -23.67
C PRO A 246 1.11 -26.68 -22.96
N ASP A 247 1.15 -26.37 -21.66
CA ASP A 247 -0.03 -26.15 -20.82
C ASP A 247 -0.50 -24.68 -20.82
N ASP A 248 0.26 -23.77 -21.43
CA ASP A 248 -0.10 -22.35 -21.51
C ASP A 248 -1.23 -22.09 -22.50
N LEU A 249 -2.07 -21.11 -22.17
CA LEU A 249 -3.15 -20.65 -23.02
C LEU A 249 -2.64 -20.13 -24.37
N SER A 250 -3.35 -20.42 -25.44
CA SER A 250 -3.25 -19.72 -26.72
C SER A 250 -4.01 -18.39 -26.70
N ASP A 251 -3.76 -17.52 -27.68
CA ASP A 251 -4.52 -16.26 -27.86
C ASP A 251 -6.04 -16.51 -27.96
N GLU A 252 -6.44 -17.57 -28.66
CA GLU A 252 -7.84 -17.95 -28.84
C GLU A 252 -8.45 -18.45 -27.52
N GLU A 253 -7.76 -19.34 -26.80
CA GLU A 253 -8.22 -19.85 -25.50
C GLU A 253 -8.31 -18.74 -24.45
N LEU A 254 -7.33 -17.82 -24.43
CA LEU A 254 -7.34 -16.64 -23.58
C LEU A 254 -8.52 -15.72 -23.93
N MET A 255 -8.75 -15.43 -25.22
CA MET A 255 -9.87 -14.60 -25.66
C MET A 255 -11.22 -15.20 -25.24
N ASP A 256 -11.40 -16.51 -25.43
CA ASP A 256 -12.63 -17.20 -25.03
C ASP A 256 -12.79 -17.28 -23.51
N ALA A 257 -11.70 -17.41 -22.75
CA ALA A 257 -11.73 -17.36 -21.29
C ALA A 257 -12.12 -15.96 -20.78
N VAL A 258 -11.49 -14.91 -21.32
CA VAL A 258 -11.82 -13.51 -20.99
C VAL A 258 -13.27 -13.21 -21.34
N ARG A 259 -13.77 -13.63 -22.52
CA ARG A 259 -15.18 -13.44 -22.90
C ARG A 259 -16.12 -14.12 -21.90
N ARG A 260 -15.83 -15.36 -21.49
CA ARG A 260 -16.62 -16.07 -20.47
C ARG A 260 -16.63 -15.35 -19.14
N THR A 261 -15.49 -14.88 -18.64
CA THR A 261 -15.42 -14.09 -17.38
C THR A 261 -16.32 -12.86 -17.44
N MET A 262 -16.39 -12.22 -18.61
CA MET A 262 -17.16 -11.01 -18.84
C MET A 262 -18.66 -11.29 -18.94
N GLU A 263 -19.06 -12.38 -19.57
CA GLU A 263 -20.47 -12.82 -19.66
C GLU A 263 -21.06 -13.16 -18.28
N HIS A 264 -20.25 -13.67 -17.35
CA HIS A 264 -20.69 -13.94 -15.97
C HIS A 264 -20.79 -12.65 -15.12
N THR A 265 -20.34 -11.53 -15.66
CA THR A 265 -20.42 -10.22 -15.04
C THR A 265 -21.44 -9.39 -15.84
N ASP A 266 -22.75 -9.59 -15.58
CA ASP A 266 -23.93 -8.94 -16.21
C ASP A 266 -23.88 -7.39 -16.33
N GLU A 267 -22.80 -6.75 -15.89
CA GLU A 267 -22.66 -5.31 -15.66
C GLU A 267 -21.60 -4.63 -16.54
N PHE A 268 -21.09 -5.33 -17.57
CA PHE A 268 -20.09 -4.79 -18.50
C PHE A 268 -20.63 -4.14 -19.77
N TRP A 269 -21.91 -4.35 -20.07
CA TRP A 269 -22.62 -3.74 -21.20
C TRP A 269 -23.49 -2.55 -20.77
#